data_AF-A0A844T5B1-F1
#
_entry.id   AF-A0A844T5B1-F1
#
_cell.length_a   1.000
_cell.length_b   1.000
_cell.length_c   1.000
_cell.angle_alpha   90.00
_cell.angle_beta   90.00
_cell.angle_gamma   90.00
#
_symmetry.space_group_name_H-M   'P 1'
#
loop_
_entity.id
_entity.type
_entity.pdbx_description
1 polymer ?
#
loop_
_entity_poly.entity_id
_entity_poly.type
_entity_poly.pdbx_seq_one_letter_code
_entity_poly.pdbx_strand_id
1 'polypeptide(L)'
;MAEQLNDREGSGLADKLMQYLPARFRPGAAVVPVVRLSGVIGAVTPLRPGMTLAGVARVLERAFSYRNAKAVALLINSPGGSPVQSRQIYLRIKQLAAEKKLPVLVFVEDVAASGGYMIACAGDEIICDPSSILGSIGVVGGSFGFQEAIKRLGVERRLYTAGAHKAMLDPFLPENPDDVAKLKAIQREIHQIFIALVKESRGARLRGTEDTLFTGEYWAGESAIALGLADGIGDLRSTLRARYGEKVLTPVIAQPTGLLSGLLGRKSPGAGQLSAVESMAGLPDELISAVETRAIWAKFGF
;
A
#
# COMPACT_ATOMS: atom_id res chain seq x y z
N MET A 1 23.24 -4.58 -67.07
CA MET A 1 22.70 -3.33 -66.48
C MET A 1 22.01 -3.71 -65.18
N ALA A 2 22.60 -3.26 -64.07
CA ALA A 2 22.05 -2.96 -62.74
C ALA A 2 20.97 -3.89 -62.12
N GLU A 3 20.96 -4.21 -60.84
CA GLU A 3 21.90 -4.15 -59.71
C GLU A 3 21.12 -4.87 -58.61
N GLN A 4 21.59 -6.04 -58.16
CA GLN A 4 21.08 -6.66 -56.94
C GLN A 4 21.61 -5.83 -55.78
N LEU A 5 20.81 -4.92 -55.24
CA LEU A 5 21.17 -4.18 -54.04
C LEU A 5 20.95 -5.04 -52.80
N ASN A 6 22.07 -5.18 -52.12
CA ASN A 6 22.38 -5.98 -50.96
C ASN A 6 21.77 -5.36 -49.69
N ASP A 7 20.56 -5.76 -49.30
CA ASP A 7 19.94 -5.38 -48.00
C ASP A 7 20.36 -6.32 -46.87
N ARG A 8 21.67 -6.52 -46.70
CA ARG A 8 22.25 -7.23 -45.55
C ARG A 8 23.53 -6.55 -45.09
N GLU A 9 23.42 -5.35 -44.53
CA GLU A 9 24.45 -4.73 -43.69
C GLU A 9 23.77 -3.59 -42.88
N GLY A 10 23.84 -3.50 -41.55
CA GLY A 10 24.71 -4.22 -40.63
C GLY A 10 24.17 -4.27 -39.20
N SER A 11 24.21 -5.47 -38.61
CA SER A 11 24.45 -5.61 -37.18
C SER A 11 25.95 -5.36 -36.95
N GLY A 12 26.32 -4.10 -36.74
CA GLY A 12 27.72 -3.70 -36.59
C GLY A 12 28.42 -4.43 -35.44
N LEU A 13 29.74 -4.59 -35.51
CA LEU A 13 30.59 -5.10 -34.41
C LEU A 13 30.30 -4.42 -33.07
N ALA A 14 29.88 -3.15 -33.09
CA ALA A 14 29.42 -2.40 -31.92
C ALA A 14 28.19 -3.03 -31.24
N ASP A 15 27.17 -3.47 -32.00
CA ASP A 15 25.98 -4.13 -31.46
C ASP A 15 26.28 -5.51 -30.89
N LYS A 16 27.27 -6.21 -31.42
CA LYS A 16 27.76 -7.50 -30.87
C LYS A 16 28.57 -7.28 -29.58
N LEU A 17 29.39 -6.23 -29.51
CA LEU A 17 30.12 -5.85 -28.30
C LEU A 17 29.19 -5.35 -27.17
N MET A 18 28.11 -4.65 -27.52
CA MET A 18 27.08 -4.19 -26.58
C MET A 18 26.35 -5.34 -25.85
N GLN A 19 26.34 -6.54 -26.43
CA GLN A 19 25.71 -7.73 -25.83
C GLN A 19 26.49 -8.22 -24.59
N TYR A 20 27.79 -7.92 -24.52
CA TYR A 20 28.64 -8.26 -23.38
C TYR A 20 28.62 -7.19 -22.27
N LEU A 21 28.11 -5.99 -22.54
CA LEU A 21 27.86 -5.00 -21.49
C LEU A 21 26.66 -5.43 -20.63
N PRO A 22 26.77 -5.34 -19.28
CA PRO A 22 25.63 -5.51 -18.39
C PRO A 22 24.46 -4.64 -18.86
N ALA A 23 23.23 -5.16 -18.83
CA ALA A 23 22.05 -4.49 -19.40
C ALA A 23 21.89 -3.02 -18.93
N ARG A 24 22.34 -2.70 -17.71
CA ARG A 24 22.37 -1.34 -17.12
C ARG A 24 23.29 -0.33 -17.82
N PHE A 25 24.24 -0.78 -18.65
CA PHE A 25 25.21 0.06 -19.36
C PHE A 25 24.98 0.07 -20.88
N ARG A 26 23.97 -0.66 -21.38
CA ARG A 26 23.60 -0.59 -22.79
C ARG A 26 22.90 0.75 -23.06
N PRO A 27 23.40 1.59 -23.97
CA PRO A 27 22.72 2.81 -24.39
C PRO A 27 21.33 2.46 -24.96
N GLY A 28 20.29 3.18 -24.53
CA GLY A 28 18.97 3.14 -25.16
C GLY A 28 17.86 2.40 -24.40
N ALA A 29 18.14 1.67 -23.32
CA ALA A 29 17.07 1.09 -22.49
C ALA A 29 16.60 2.10 -21.43
N ALA A 30 15.34 2.53 -21.50
CA ALA A 30 14.73 3.31 -20.44
C ALA A 30 14.71 2.51 -19.13
N VAL A 31 14.88 3.19 -17.99
CA VAL A 31 14.86 2.55 -16.67
C VAL A 31 13.74 3.15 -15.84
N VAL A 32 12.94 2.27 -15.22
CA VAL A 32 11.85 2.64 -14.29
C VAL A 32 11.99 1.77 -13.04
N PRO A 33 12.68 2.22 -11.99
CA PRO A 33 12.74 1.51 -10.72
C PRO A 33 11.35 1.28 -10.12
N VAL A 34 11.17 0.10 -9.55
CA VAL A 34 9.88 -0.39 -9.06
C VAL A 34 9.95 -0.59 -7.55
N VAL A 35 9.00 -0.02 -6.81
CA VAL A 35 8.84 -0.21 -5.37
C VAL A 35 7.51 -0.92 -5.09
N ARG A 36 7.55 -2.00 -4.31
CA ARG A 36 6.33 -2.69 -3.84
C ARG A 36 5.95 -2.16 -2.45
N LEU A 37 4.70 -1.72 -2.32
CA LEU A 37 4.08 -1.21 -1.11
C LEU A 37 2.86 -2.10 -0.80
N SER A 38 3.09 -3.16 -0.02
CA SER A 38 2.08 -4.21 0.22
C SER A 38 1.85 -4.44 1.70
N GLY A 39 0.60 -4.75 2.05
CA GLY A 39 0.17 -5.09 3.40
C GLY A 39 -0.55 -3.96 4.14
N VAL A 40 -0.89 -4.23 5.40
CA VAL A 40 -1.54 -3.26 6.30
C VAL A 40 -0.54 -2.16 6.67
N ILE A 41 -1.01 -0.92 6.72
CA ILE A 41 -0.19 0.25 7.02
C ILE A 41 -0.21 0.53 8.53
N GLY A 42 0.96 0.73 9.13
CA GLY A 42 1.12 1.00 10.55
C GLY A 42 1.76 -0.13 11.36
N ALA A 43 1.89 0.12 12.65
CA ALA A 43 2.32 -0.91 13.59
C ALA A 43 1.12 -1.86 13.85
N VAL A 44 1.12 -3.01 13.18
CA VAL A 44 0.17 -4.10 13.45
C VAL A 44 0.68 -4.96 14.61
N THR A 45 1.82 -5.65 14.49
CA THR A 45 2.40 -6.43 15.60
C THR A 45 3.94 -6.43 15.63
N PRO A 46 4.58 -6.79 16.77
CA PRO A 46 6.04 -6.85 16.90
C PRO A 46 6.73 -7.80 15.91
N LEU A 47 6.07 -8.91 15.53
CA LEU A 47 6.66 -9.97 14.69
C LEU A 47 6.26 -9.87 13.20
N ARG A 48 5.17 -9.16 12.87
CA ARG A 48 4.79 -8.81 11.50
C ARG A 48 4.56 -7.30 11.42
N PRO A 49 5.63 -6.49 11.36
CA PRO A 49 5.48 -5.05 11.27
C PRO A 49 4.77 -4.71 9.96
N GLY A 50 3.71 -3.91 10.05
CA GLY A 50 3.04 -3.39 8.87
C GLY A 50 3.90 -2.36 8.16
N MET A 51 3.38 -1.86 7.05
CA MET A 51 4.06 -0.85 6.27
C MET A 51 4.12 0.47 7.04
N THR A 52 5.33 0.95 7.33
CA THR A 52 5.59 2.24 7.98
C THR A 52 6.55 3.06 7.15
N LEU A 53 6.55 4.39 7.32
CA LEU A 53 7.51 5.27 6.65
C LEU A 53 8.95 4.81 6.95
N ALA A 54 9.28 4.51 8.20
CA ALA A 54 10.60 4.01 8.58
C ALA A 54 10.99 2.74 7.81
N GLY A 55 10.03 1.84 7.60
CA GLY A 55 10.23 0.60 6.85
C GLY A 55 10.39 0.78 5.34
N VAL A 56 9.85 1.84 4.73
CA VAL A 56 9.89 2.03 3.27
C VAL A 56 10.78 3.19 2.80
N ALA A 57 11.18 4.11 3.68
CA ALA A 57 11.93 5.32 3.33
C ALA A 57 13.21 5.03 2.52
N ARG A 58 14.04 4.08 2.98
CA ARG A 58 15.29 3.72 2.30
C ARG A 58 15.07 3.05 0.94
N VAL A 59 13.95 2.35 0.75
CA VAL A 59 13.58 1.76 -0.55
C VAL A 59 13.14 2.86 -1.51
N LEU A 60 12.30 3.79 -1.05
CA LEU A 60 11.87 4.94 -1.82
C LEU A 60 13.07 5.79 -2.25
N GLU A 61 13.95 6.16 -1.32
CA GLU A 61 15.16 6.93 -1.61
C GLU A 61 16.06 6.27 -2.66
N ARG A 62 16.22 4.94 -2.61
CA ARG A 62 16.97 4.19 -3.63
C ARG A 62 16.30 4.18 -4.99
N ALA A 63 14.97 4.07 -5.03
CA ALA A 63 14.24 4.13 -6.30
C ALA A 63 14.38 5.52 -6.94
N PHE A 64 14.21 6.59 -6.16
CA PHE A 64 14.32 7.96 -6.66
C PHE A 64 15.76 8.41 -6.97
N SER A 65 16.77 7.73 -6.43
CA SER A 65 18.20 7.97 -6.75
C SER A 65 18.74 7.09 -7.87
N TYR A 66 17.91 6.26 -8.52
CA TYR A 66 18.35 5.38 -9.59
C TYR A 66 18.81 6.18 -10.81
N ARG A 67 20.03 5.93 -11.29
CA ARG A 67 20.61 6.69 -12.41
C ARG A 67 19.79 6.54 -13.67
N ASN A 68 19.60 7.65 -14.39
CA ASN A 68 18.88 7.72 -15.67
C ASN A 68 17.44 7.17 -15.61
N ALA A 69 16.82 7.15 -14.43
CA ALA A 69 15.41 6.78 -14.30
C ALA A 69 14.52 7.76 -15.10
N LYS A 70 13.54 7.22 -15.82
CA LYS A 70 12.53 7.99 -16.55
C LYS A 70 11.27 8.27 -15.72
N ALA A 71 11.01 7.40 -14.75
CA ALA A 71 9.91 7.45 -13.81
C ALA A 71 10.24 6.56 -12.60
N VAL A 72 9.46 6.66 -11.54
CA VAL A 72 9.41 5.65 -10.47
C VAL A 72 8.05 4.97 -10.52
N ALA A 73 8.02 3.64 -10.51
CA ALA A 73 6.79 2.87 -10.43
C ALA A 73 6.54 2.37 -9.00
N LEU A 74 5.33 2.58 -8.49
CA LEU A 74 4.88 2.07 -7.19
C LEU A 74 3.82 1.00 -7.43
N LEU A 75 4.02 -0.23 -6.95
CA LEU A 75 2.96 -1.23 -6.88
C LEU A 75 2.33 -1.18 -5.51
N ILE A 76 1.03 -0.97 -5.46
CA ILE A 76 0.27 -0.86 -4.22
C ILE A 76 -0.68 -2.05 -4.12
N ASN A 77 -0.57 -2.77 -3.00
CA ASN A 77 -1.53 -3.79 -2.61
C ASN A 77 -1.79 -3.69 -1.10
N SER A 78 -2.71 -2.81 -0.72
CA SER A 78 -2.95 -2.45 0.67
C SER A 78 -4.43 -2.15 0.94
N PRO A 79 -5.01 -2.76 2.00
CA PRO A 79 -6.36 -2.44 2.48
C PRO A 79 -6.41 -1.13 3.29
N GLY A 80 -5.26 -0.48 3.50
CA GLY A 80 -5.12 0.70 4.34
C GLY A 80 -4.53 0.39 5.71
N GLY A 81 -4.90 1.21 6.70
CA GLY A 81 -4.38 1.14 8.06
C GLY A 81 -4.20 2.53 8.68
N SER A 82 -3.08 2.76 9.35
CA SER A 82 -2.79 4.00 10.08
C SER A 82 -2.87 5.24 9.17
N PRO A 83 -3.72 6.24 9.49
CA PRO A 83 -3.82 7.47 8.71
C PRO A 83 -2.51 8.28 8.74
N VAL A 84 -1.79 8.25 9.88
CA VAL A 84 -0.51 8.94 10.04
C VAL A 84 0.56 8.35 9.14
N GLN A 85 0.74 7.03 9.18
CA GLN A 85 1.77 6.36 8.37
C GLN A 85 1.46 6.47 6.88
N SER A 86 0.19 6.36 6.49
CA SER A 86 -0.26 6.54 5.10
C SER A 86 0.10 7.94 4.59
N ARG A 87 -0.22 8.99 5.36
CA ARG A 87 0.08 10.37 4.99
C ARG A 87 1.58 10.67 4.98
N GLN A 88 2.34 10.10 5.92
CA GLN A 88 3.80 10.24 5.96
C GLN A 88 4.48 9.61 4.73
N ILE A 89 4.03 8.44 4.31
CA ILE A 89 4.53 7.79 3.08
C ILE A 89 4.14 8.61 1.85
N TYR A 90 2.88 9.06 1.74
CA TYR A 90 2.42 9.98 0.70
C TYR A 90 3.32 11.21 0.57
N LEU A 91 3.56 11.92 1.67
CA LEU A 91 4.40 13.12 1.68
C LEU A 91 5.84 12.81 1.26
N ARG A 92 6.40 11.70 1.73
CA ARG A 92 7.77 11.32 1.37
C ARG A 92 7.91 11.04 -0.13
N ILE A 93 6.93 10.38 -0.74
CA ILE A 93 6.90 10.14 -2.18
C ILE A 93 6.81 11.47 -2.94
N LYS A 94 5.89 12.36 -2.56
CA LYS A 94 5.75 13.70 -3.20
C LYS A 94 7.02 14.53 -3.08
N GLN A 95 7.66 14.51 -1.91
CA GLN A 95 8.93 15.20 -1.68
C GLN A 95 10.03 14.67 -2.60
N LEU A 96 10.21 13.35 -2.66
CA LEU A 96 11.23 12.72 -3.51
C LEU A 96 10.96 12.96 -5.00
N ALA A 97 9.71 12.90 -5.42
CA ALA A 97 9.31 13.20 -6.80
C ALA A 97 9.65 14.65 -7.18
N ALA A 98 9.37 15.61 -6.31
CA ALA A 98 9.72 17.02 -6.52
C ALA A 98 11.24 17.26 -6.53
N GLU A 99 11.98 16.69 -5.57
CA GLU A 99 13.44 16.82 -5.46
C GLU A 99 14.16 16.23 -6.68
N LYS A 100 13.69 15.10 -7.19
CA LYS A 100 14.32 14.39 -8.32
C LYS A 100 13.71 14.70 -9.67
N LYS A 101 12.59 15.43 -9.70
CA LYS A 101 11.82 15.76 -10.91
C LYS A 101 11.49 14.51 -11.72
N LEU A 102 11.11 13.44 -11.03
CA LEU A 102 10.73 12.17 -11.64
C LEU A 102 9.23 11.96 -11.53
N PRO A 103 8.54 11.58 -12.62
CA PRO A 103 7.15 11.21 -12.55
C PRO A 103 6.98 9.90 -11.77
N VAL A 104 5.86 9.80 -11.05
CA VAL A 104 5.49 8.65 -10.23
C VAL A 104 4.28 7.97 -10.86
N LEU A 105 4.46 6.73 -11.29
CA LEU A 105 3.41 5.89 -11.84
C LEU A 105 2.98 4.88 -10.77
N VAL A 106 1.71 4.92 -10.39
CA VAL A 106 1.13 3.98 -9.42
C VAL A 106 0.40 2.89 -10.17
N PHE A 107 0.65 1.64 -9.77
CA PHE A 107 -0.03 0.45 -10.24
C PHE A 107 -0.72 -0.20 -9.04
N VAL A 108 -2.04 -0.27 -9.08
CA VAL A 108 -2.84 -0.98 -8.07
C VAL A 108 -2.88 -2.46 -8.48
N GLU A 109 -2.48 -3.35 -7.57
CA GLU A 109 -2.67 -4.79 -7.73
C GLU A 109 -4.12 -5.14 -7.31
N ASP A 110 -4.32 -5.88 -6.21
CA ASP A 110 -5.66 -6.26 -5.79
C ASP A 110 -6.41 -5.09 -5.14
N VAL A 111 -5.77 -4.39 -4.21
CA VAL A 111 -6.43 -3.35 -3.39
C VAL A 111 -5.55 -2.12 -3.22
N ALA A 112 -6.13 -0.94 -3.41
CA ALA A 112 -5.63 0.33 -2.90
C ALA A 112 -6.80 1.07 -2.22
N ALA A 113 -7.08 0.69 -0.98
CA ALA A 113 -8.21 1.18 -0.20
C ALA A 113 -7.75 1.97 1.03
N SER A 114 -8.54 2.98 1.46
CA SER A 114 -8.29 3.79 2.65
C SER A 114 -6.85 4.36 2.64
N GLY A 115 -6.02 4.06 3.65
CA GLY A 115 -4.61 4.45 3.68
C GLY A 115 -3.80 4.04 2.44
N GLY A 116 -4.13 2.92 1.79
CA GLY A 116 -3.51 2.49 0.54
C GLY A 116 -3.84 3.44 -0.62
N TYR A 117 -5.10 3.88 -0.70
CA TYR A 117 -5.52 4.90 -1.68
C TYR A 117 -4.87 6.27 -1.40
N MET A 118 -4.69 6.62 -0.12
CA MET A 118 -3.95 7.84 0.27
C MET A 118 -2.51 7.82 -0.26
N ILE A 119 -1.83 6.66 -0.21
CA ILE A 119 -0.49 6.51 -0.81
C ILE A 119 -0.57 6.56 -2.33
N ALA A 120 -1.58 5.93 -2.95
CA ALA A 120 -1.78 5.95 -4.40
C ALA A 120 -1.93 7.37 -4.95
N CYS A 121 -2.58 8.26 -4.20
CA CYS A 121 -2.69 9.69 -4.53
C CYS A 121 -1.33 10.41 -4.60
N ALA A 122 -0.21 9.82 -4.17
CA ALA A 122 1.11 10.40 -4.37
C ALA A 122 1.59 10.31 -5.83
N GLY A 123 1.00 9.41 -6.63
CA GLY A 123 1.30 9.23 -8.05
C GLY A 123 0.79 10.38 -8.92
N ASP A 124 1.49 10.62 -10.02
CA ASP A 124 1.01 11.49 -11.10
C ASP A 124 -0.07 10.80 -11.95
N GLU A 125 -0.02 9.46 -11.97
CA GLU A 125 -0.97 8.59 -12.65
C GLU A 125 -1.21 7.31 -11.82
N ILE A 126 -2.47 6.87 -11.73
CA ILE A 126 -2.92 5.66 -11.05
C ILE A 126 -3.51 4.72 -12.10
N ILE A 127 -2.84 3.60 -12.34
CA ILE A 127 -3.26 2.52 -13.24
C ILE A 127 -3.72 1.34 -12.41
N CYS A 128 -4.78 0.66 -12.83
CA CYS A 128 -5.35 -0.49 -12.11
C CYS A 128 -5.87 -1.58 -13.05
N ASP A 129 -6.09 -2.79 -12.53
CA ASP A 129 -6.86 -3.83 -13.22
C ASP A 129 -8.36 -3.52 -13.14
N PRO A 130 -9.22 -3.97 -14.07
CA PRO A 130 -10.68 -3.80 -13.95
C PRO A 130 -11.24 -4.36 -12.63
N SER A 131 -10.59 -5.38 -12.06
CA SER A 131 -11.00 -6.04 -10.81
C SER A 131 -10.31 -5.47 -9.57
N SER A 132 -9.36 -4.54 -9.71
CA SER A 132 -8.74 -3.86 -8.57
C SER A 132 -9.78 -3.09 -7.77
N ILE A 133 -9.63 -3.08 -6.44
CA ILE A 133 -10.48 -2.32 -5.54
C ILE A 133 -9.80 -1.01 -5.11
N LEU A 134 -10.44 0.13 -5.39
CA LEU A 134 -9.94 1.46 -5.06
C LEU A 134 -10.94 2.26 -4.22
N GLY A 135 -10.46 3.29 -3.53
CA GLY A 135 -11.29 4.20 -2.74
C GLY A 135 -11.27 3.85 -1.27
N SER A 136 -12.43 3.59 -0.66
CA SER A 136 -12.62 3.51 0.78
C SER A 136 -12.12 4.78 1.49
N ILE A 137 -12.46 5.94 0.92
CA ILE A 137 -12.06 7.25 1.45
C ILE A 137 -12.95 7.57 2.66
N GLY A 138 -12.44 7.26 3.84
CA GLY A 138 -13.15 7.39 5.10
C GLY A 138 -12.28 6.99 6.28
N VAL A 139 -12.82 7.19 7.49
CA VAL A 139 -12.14 6.88 8.75
C VAL A 139 -13.04 5.96 9.57
N VAL A 140 -12.48 4.84 10.01
CA VAL A 140 -13.17 3.89 10.88
C VAL A 140 -12.31 3.62 12.12
N GLY A 141 -12.98 3.40 13.23
CA GLY A 141 -12.41 2.91 14.47
C GLY A 141 -13.52 2.22 15.26
N GLY A 142 -13.16 1.21 16.05
CA GLY A 142 -14.14 0.43 16.79
C GLY A 142 -13.49 -0.41 17.88
N SER A 143 -14.32 -0.85 18.81
CA SER A 143 -14.00 -1.78 19.88
C SER A 143 -15.24 -2.61 20.19
N PHE A 144 -15.14 -3.53 21.14
CA PHE A 144 -16.24 -4.36 21.59
C PHE A 144 -16.76 -3.89 22.96
N GLY A 145 -18.04 -4.12 23.23
CA GLY A 145 -18.62 -3.99 24.57
C GLY A 145 -18.68 -5.36 25.26
N PHE A 146 -18.05 -5.48 26.43
CA PHE A 146 -17.93 -6.72 27.22
C PHE A 146 -18.57 -6.62 28.61
N GLN A 147 -19.25 -5.52 28.93
CA GLN A 147 -19.84 -5.28 30.26
C GLN A 147 -20.81 -6.40 30.69
N GLU A 148 -21.65 -6.89 29.78
CA GLU A 148 -22.58 -7.99 30.08
C GLU A 148 -21.88 -9.36 30.17
N ALA A 149 -20.79 -9.54 29.41
CA ALA A 149 -20.02 -10.77 29.45
C ALA A 149 -19.34 -10.94 30.81
N ILE A 150 -18.64 -9.90 31.30
CA ILE A 150 -17.95 -9.96 32.59
C ILE A 150 -18.93 -10.08 33.76
N LYS A 151 -20.10 -9.43 33.67
CA LYS A 151 -21.17 -9.54 34.66
C LYS A 151 -21.68 -10.97 34.81
N ARG A 152 -21.91 -11.67 33.69
CA ARG A 152 -22.34 -13.09 33.69
C ARG A 152 -21.26 -14.03 34.25
N LEU A 153 -20.00 -13.68 34.09
CA LEU A 153 -18.86 -14.44 34.62
C LEU A 153 -18.56 -14.11 36.09
N GLY A 154 -19.31 -13.20 36.72
CA GLY A 154 -19.05 -12.77 38.11
C GLY A 154 -17.77 -11.94 38.26
N VAL A 155 -17.24 -11.38 37.17
CA VAL A 155 -16.02 -10.56 37.18
C VAL A 155 -16.39 -9.11 37.47
N GLU A 156 -15.84 -8.56 38.55
CA GLU A 156 -16.00 -7.17 38.93
C GLU A 156 -14.89 -6.30 38.32
N ARG A 157 -15.28 -5.22 37.64
CA ARG A 157 -14.35 -4.27 37.05
C ARG A 157 -14.09 -3.10 37.99
N ARG A 158 -12.84 -2.95 38.46
CA ARG A 158 -12.40 -1.83 39.31
C ARG A 158 -11.48 -0.89 38.53
N LEU A 159 -11.93 0.33 38.27
CA LEU A 159 -11.20 1.32 37.46
C LEU A 159 -11.00 2.62 38.25
N TYR A 160 -9.77 3.07 38.35
CA TYR A 160 -9.39 4.34 38.97
C TYR A 160 -8.62 5.16 37.94
N THR A 161 -9.02 6.41 37.71
CA THR A 161 -8.42 7.25 36.67
C THR A 161 -8.10 8.64 37.17
N ALA A 162 -7.15 9.30 36.50
CA ALA A 162 -6.88 10.72 36.62
C ALA A 162 -7.12 11.40 35.26
N GLY A 163 -7.92 12.47 35.25
CA GLY A 163 -8.40 13.16 34.05
C GLY A 163 -9.81 12.72 33.65
N ALA A 164 -10.69 13.70 33.38
CA ALA A 164 -12.14 13.49 33.25
C ALA A 164 -12.58 12.50 32.15
N HIS A 165 -11.77 12.30 31.11
CA HIS A 165 -12.09 11.45 29.96
C HIS A 165 -11.09 10.30 29.79
N LYS A 166 -10.34 9.95 30.84
CA LYS A 166 -9.27 8.94 30.76
C LYS A 166 -9.80 7.50 30.67
N ALA A 167 -11.09 7.29 30.91
CA ALA A 167 -11.83 6.05 30.73
C ALA A 167 -12.73 6.06 29.47
N MET A 168 -12.56 7.02 28.57
CA MET A 168 -13.34 7.10 27.33
C MET A 168 -13.13 5.83 26.46
N LEU A 169 -14.22 5.30 25.89
CA LEU A 169 -14.27 4.10 25.03
C LEU A 169 -13.80 2.81 25.72
N ASP A 170 -13.96 2.74 27.03
CA ASP A 170 -13.58 1.58 27.78
C ASP A 170 -14.54 0.39 27.53
N PRO A 171 -14.05 -0.75 27.00
CA PRO A 171 -14.91 -1.85 26.54
C PRO A 171 -15.76 -2.54 27.61
N PHE A 172 -15.46 -2.36 28.90
CA PHE A 172 -16.28 -2.95 29.98
C PHE A 172 -17.18 -1.95 30.71
N LEU A 173 -17.35 -0.73 30.17
CA LEU A 173 -18.35 0.23 30.64
C LEU A 173 -19.47 0.36 29.60
N PRO A 174 -20.69 0.77 30.01
CA PRO A 174 -21.70 1.23 29.05
C PRO A 174 -21.16 2.38 28.20
N GLU A 175 -21.57 2.41 26.93
CA GLU A 175 -21.16 3.48 26.03
C GLU A 175 -21.74 4.83 26.48
N ASN A 176 -20.88 5.85 26.54
CA ASN A 176 -21.26 7.22 26.88
C ASN A 176 -21.49 8.04 25.60
N PRO A 177 -22.70 8.60 25.37
CA PRO A 177 -22.99 9.43 24.19
C PRO A 177 -22.04 10.61 23.99
N ASP A 178 -21.56 11.25 25.07
CA ASP A 178 -20.64 12.39 24.99
C ASP A 178 -19.26 11.96 24.49
N ASP A 179 -18.80 10.77 24.89
CA ASP A 179 -17.53 10.20 24.45
C ASP A 179 -17.62 9.76 22.98
N VAL A 180 -18.77 9.21 22.56
CA VAL A 180 -19.05 8.91 21.15
C VAL A 180 -19.05 10.18 20.31
N ALA A 181 -19.66 11.27 20.80
CA ALA A 181 -19.68 12.55 20.10
C ALA A 181 -18.25 13.10 19.91
N LYS A 182 -17.38 13.00 20.92
CA LYS A 182 -15.95 13.37 20.83
C LYS A 182 -15.19 12.48 19.85
N LEU A 183 -15.38 11.17 19.89
CA LEU A 183 -14.75 10.25 18.94
C LEU A 183 -15.15 10.59 17.49
N LYS A 184 -16.44 10.82 17.25
CA LYS A 184 -16.93 11.22 15.92
C LYS A 184 -16.38 12.56 15.48
N ALA A 185 -16.15 13.51 16.40
CA ALA A 185 -15.48 14.78 16.06
C ALA A 185 -14.05 14.55 15.57
N ILE A 186 -13.27 13.74 16.29
CA ILE A 186 -11.90 13.37 15.89
C ILE A 186 -11.90 12.65 14.53
N GLN A 187 -12.83 11.71 14.32
CA GLN A 187 -12.95 11.00 13.04
C GLN A 187 -13.29 11.96 11.88
N ARG A 188 -14.17 12.94 12.10
CA ARG A 188 -14.48 13.98 11.10
C ARG A 188 -13.25 14.82 10.77
N GLU A 189 -12.46 15.24 11.76
CA GLU A 189 -11.22 16.00 11.51
C GLU A 189 -10.24 15.21 10.64
N ILE A 190 -10.00 13.94 10.97
CA ILE A 190 -9.11 13.05 10.20
C ILE A 190 -9.67 12.85 8.78
N HIS A 191 -10.98 12.67 8.65
CA HIS A 191 -11.64 12.49 7.37
C HIS A 191 -11.50 13.71 6.47
N GLN A 192 -11.66 14.93 7.01
CA GLN A 192 -11.46 16.16 6.25
C GLN A 192 -10.02 16.31 5.73
N ILE A 193 -9.03 15.89 6.51
CA ILE A 193 -7.63 15.85 6.05
C ILE A 193 -7.48 14.90 4.84
N PHE A 194 -8.14 13.74 4.89
CA PHE A 194 -8.08 12.78 3.79
C PHE A 194 -8.80 13.30 2.53
N ILE A 195 -10.00 13.89 2.69
CA ILE A 195 -10.73 14.53 1.59
C ILE A 195 -9.86 15.60 0.93
N ALA A 196 -9.26 16.49 1.72
CA ALA A 196 -8.40 17.56 1.22
C ALA A 196 -7.21 17.00 0.41
N LEU A 197 -6.56 15.94 0.92
CA LEU A 197 -5.46 15.27 0.22
C LEU A 197 -5.90 14.68 -1.13
N VAL A 198 -7.05 14.00 -1.17
CA VAL A 198 -7.55 13.41 -2.43
C VAL A 198 -7.91 14.51 -3.42
N LYS A 199 -8.57 15.58 -2.97
CA LYS A 199 -8.90 16.73 -3.83
C LYS A 199 -7.65 17.41 -4.38
N GLU A 200 -6.62 17.60 -3.55
CA GLU A 200 -5.34 18.18 -3.98
C GLU A 200 -4.65 17.30 -5.02
N SER A 201 -4.61 15.98 -4.81
CA SER A 201 -3.95 15.04 -5.70
C SER A 201 -4.68 14.87 -7.04
N ARG A 202 -5.98 14.59 -6.99
CA ARG A 202 -6.76 14.21 -8.18
C ARG A 202 -7.27 15.45 -8.93
N GLY A 203 -7.55 16.54 -8.21
CA GLY A 203 -7.98 17.83 -8.78
C GLY A 203 -9.18 17.68 -9.71
N ALA A 204 -9.09 18.30 -10.89
CA ALA A 204 -10.13 18.27 -11.92
C ALA A 204 -10.42 16.86 -12.50
N ARG A 205 -9.62 15.84 -12.16
CA ARG A 205 -9.90 14.46 -12.59
C ARG A 205 -11.09 13.85 -11.86
N LEU A 206 -11.39 14.31 -10.64
CA LEU A 206 -12.54 13.82 -9.88
C LEU A 206 -13.84 14.20 -10.60
N ARG A 207 -14.69 13.20 -10.84
CA ARG A 207 -15.97 13.35 -11.56
C ARG A 207 -17.18 13.04 -10.68
N GLY A 208 -16.99 12.27 -9.61
CA GLY A 208 -18.05 11.97 -8.65
C GLY A 208 -18.39 13.15 -7.75
N THR A 209 -19.60 13.14 -7.19
CA THR A 209 -20.00 14.10 -6.16
C THR A 209 -19.28 13.81 -4.84
N GLU A 210 -19.13 14.83 -3.99
CA GLU A 210 -18.50 14.66 -2.68
C GLU A 210 -19.24 13.62 -1.81
N ASP A 211 -20.58 13.63 -1.89
CA ASP A 211 -21.47 12.70 -1.19
C ASP A 211 -21.42 11.27 -1.72
N THR A 212 -20.70 11.03 -2.81
CA THR A 212 -20.40 9.68 -3.33
C THR A 212 -18.96 9.30 -3.02
N LEU A 213 -18.00 10.18 -3.32
CA LEU A 213 -16.58 9.85 -3.26
C LEU A 213 -16.04 9.70 -1.83
N PHE A 214 -16.61 10.43 -0.88
CA PHE A 214 -16.06 10.57 0.48
C PHE A 214 -16.97 9.92 1.54
N THR A 215 -17.65 8.83 1.18
CA THR A 215 -18.53 8.08 2.09
C THR A 215 -17.82 6.92 2.78
N GLY A 216 -16.66 6.51 2.28
CA GLY A 216 -15.99 5.26 2.66
C GLY A 216 -16.34 4.06 1.77
N GLU A 217 -17.15 4.24 0.73
CA GLU A 217 -17.36 3.25 -0.33
C GLU A 217 -16.09 2.99 -1.14
N TYR A 218 -16.06 1.84 -1.82
CA TYR A 218 -14.97 1.42 -2.70
C TYR A 218 -15.52 0.88 -4.01
N TRP A 219 -14.71 0.94 -5.05
CA TRP A 219 -15.12 0.67 -6.43
C TRP A 219 -14.11 -0.20 -7.16
N ALA A 220 -14.61 -1.02 -8.07
CA ALA A 220 -13.80 -1.73 -9.05
C ALA A 220 -13.14 -0.75 -10.05
N GLY A 221 -12.09 -1.18 -10.75
CA GLY A 221 -11.22 -0.34 -11.57
C GLY A 221 -11.96 0.54 -12.58
N GLU A 222 -12.91 0.00 -13.35
CA GLU A 222 -13.66 0.79 -14.33
C GLU A 222 -14.49 1.89 -13.69
N SER A 223 -15.21 1.57 -12.61
CA SER A 223 -15.98 2.54 -11.83
C SER A 223 -15.07 3.58 -11.17
N ALA A 224 -13.89 3.18 -10.69
CA ALA A 224 -12.89 4.08 -10.13
C ALA A 224 -12.39 5.08 -11.19
N ILE A 225 -12.18 4.66 -12.43
CA ILE A 225 -11.82 5.58 -13.54
C ILE A 225 -12.98 6.51 -13.87
N ALA A 226 -14.22 5.99 -13.95
CA ALA A 226 -15.40 6.81 -14.23
C ALA A 226 -15.58 7.93 -13.19
N LEU A 227 -15.24 7.64 -11.92
CA LEU A 227 -15.28 8.58 -10.80
C LEU A 227 -14.05 9.49 -10.70
N GLY A 228 -12.98 9.22 -11.46
CA GLY A 228 -11.74 9.99 -11.43
C GLY A 228 -10.72 9.56 -10.37
N LEU A 229 -10.95 8.42 -9.72
CA LEU A 229 -10.08 7.85 -8.70
C LEU A 229 -8.86 7.12 -9.30
N ALA A 230 -8.97 6.66 -10.54
CA ALA A 230 -7.87 6.13 -11.33
C ALA A 230 -7.82 6.79 -12.71
N ASP A 231 -6.71 6.62 -13.41
CA ASP A 231 -6.42 7.26 -14.70
C ASP A 231 -6.52 6.28 -15.88
N GLY A 232 -6.32 4.98 -15.65
CA GLY A 232 -6.35 3.99 -16.72
C GLY A 232 -6.40 2.54 -16.24
N ILE A 233 -6.80 1.66 -17.17
CA ILE A 233 -6.74 0.21 -17.01
C ILE A 233 -5.41 -0.30 -17.57
N GLY A 234 -4.73 -1.15 -16.83
CA GLY A 234 -3.53 -1.84 -17.31
C GLY A 234 -2.71 -2.50 -16.21
N ASP A 235 -1.66 -3.20 -16.64
CA ASP A 235 -0.66 -3.79 -15.74
C ASP A 235 0.70 -3.09 -15.89
N LEU A 236 1.57 -3.26 -14.89
CA LEU A 236 2.89 -2.64 -14.88
C LEU A 236 3.73 -2.97 -16.12
N ARG A 237 3.74 -4.23 -16.53
CA ARG A 237 4.66 -4.69 -17.59
C ARG A 237 4.20 -4.16 -18.94
N SER A 238 2.92 -4.31 -19.28
CA SER A 238 2.39 -3.82 -20.56
C SER A 238 2.47 -2.30 -20.64
N THR A 239 2.08 -1.58 -19.57
CA THR A 239 2.07 -0.11 -19.53
C THR A 239 3.47 0.46 -19.69
N LEU A 240 4.46 -0.07 -18.96
CA LEU A 240 5.83 0.45 -19.05
C LEU A 240 6.49 0.11 -20.40
N ARG A 241 6.20 -1.05 -21.01
CA ARG A 241 6.73 -1.41 -22.32
C ARG A 241 6.12 -0.57 -23.44
N ALA A 242 4.82 -0.31 -23.37
CA ALA A 242 4.15 0.58 -24.31
C ALA A 242 4.70 2.01 -24.23
N ARG A 243 4.97 2.52 -23.02
CA ARG A 243 5.42 3.91 -22.80
C ARG A 243 6.91 4.13 -23.00
N TYR A 244 7.74 3.16 -22.62
CA TYR A 244 9.20 3.31 -22.55
C TYR A 244 9.97 2.32 -23.44
N GLY A 245 9.25 1.54 -24.25
CA GLY A 245 9.80 0.57 -25.20
C GLY A 245 9.90 -0.85 -24.65
N GLU A 246 9.90 -1.82 -25.56
CA GLU A 246 9.88 -3.26 -25.27
C GLU A 246 11.04 -3.74 -24.36
N LYS A 247 12.14 -2.99 -24.34
CA LYS A 247 13.38 -3.28 -23.59
C LYS A 247 13.52 -2.45 -22.30
N VAL A 248 12.46 -1.79 -21.82
CA VAL A 248 12.49 -1.04 -20.56
C VAL A 248 12.98 -1.92 -19.41
N LEU A 249 13.88 -1.39 -18.59
CA LEU A 249 14.41 -2.05 -17.41
C LEU A 249 13.60 -1.63 -16.18
N THR A 250 13.08 -2.61 -15.45
CA THR A 250 12.23 -2.38 -14.27
C THR A 250 12.86 -2.97 -13.00
N PRO A 251 13.97 -2.41 -12.51
CA PRO A 251 14.65 -2.96 -11.33
C PRO A 251 13.75 -2.84 -10.10
N VAL A 252 13.43 -3.98 -9.49
CA VAL A 252 12.64 -4.02 -8.24
C VAL A 252 13.54 -3.66 -7.07
N ILE A 253 13.21 -2.58 -6.37
CA ILE A 253 13.95 -2.08 -5.22
C ILE A 253 13.33 -2.70 -3.96
N ALA A 254 13.95 -3.77 -3.48
CA ALA A 254 13.57 -4.42 -2.22
C ALA A 254 14.51 -4.00 -1.08
N GLN A 255 14.03 -4.12 0.17
CA GLN A 255 14.91 -4.02 1.33
C GLN A 255 16.03 -5.08 1.22
N PRO A 256 17.29 -4.74 1.50
CA PRO A 256 18.36 -5.72 1.50
C PRO A 256 18.09 -6.73 2.62
N THR A 257 17.71 -7.95 2.25
CA THR A 257 17.71 -9.07 3.19
C THR A 257 19.16 -9.38 3.52
N GLY A 258 19.56 -9.28 4.80
CA GLY A 258 20.91 -9.64 5.23
C GLY A 258 21.25 -11.07 4.78
N LEU A 259 22.52 -11.32 4.47
CA LEU A 259 23.02 -12.61 3.94
C LEU A 259 22.62 -13.83 4.79
N LEU A 260 22.33 -13.64 6.08
CA LEU A 260 21.91 -14.68 7.02
C LEU A 260 20.40 -15.00 7.00
N SER A 261 19.57 -14.14 6.42
CA SER A 261 18.11 -14.36 6.34
C SER A 261 17.74 -15.50 5.39
N GLY A 262 18.54 -15.72 4.33
CA GLY A 262 18.35 -16.83 3.39
C GLY A 262 18.73 -18.20 3.94
N LEU A 263 19.54 -18.26 5.00
CA LEU A 263 20.04 -19.52 5.59
C LEU A 263 19.12 -20.05 6.70
N LEU A 264 18.36 -19.18 7.36
CA LEU A 264 17.41 -19.53 8.44
C LEU A 264 15.94 -19.55 7.98
N GLY A 265 15.64 -19.09 6.76
CA GLY A 265 14.27 -18.86 6.28
C GLY A 265 13.60 -20.03 5.55
N ARG A 266 14.25 -21.18 5.39
CA ARG A 266 13.68 -22.33 4.68
C ARG A 266 13.13 -23.37 5.66
N LYS A 267 12.13 -22.98 6.47
CA LYS A 267 11.28 -23.98 7.14
C LYS A 267 10.24 -24.47 6.12
N SER A 268 10.42 -25.70 5.67
CA SER A 268 9.50 -26.43 4.80
C SER A 268 8.08 -26.46 5.41
N PRO A 269 7.01 -26.18 4.67
CA PRO A 269 5.66 -26.41 5.16
C PRO A 269 5.39 -27.92 5.11
N GLY A 270 5.32 -28.59 6.27
CA GLY A 270 4.86 -29.99 6.30
C GLY A 270 5.39 -30.95 7.36
N ALA A 271 6.13 -30.51 8.39
CA ALA A 271 6.54 -31.41 9.48
C ALA A 271 6.26 -30.78 10.84
N GLY A 272 5.15 -31.17 11.45
CA GLY A 272 4.76 -30.74 12.80
C GLY A 272 3.30 -31.00 13.12
N GLN A 273 2.84 -32.24 12.95
CA GLN A 273 1.60 -32.71 13.59
C GLN A 273 1.90 -33.10 15.04
N LEU A 274 0.89 -32.87 15.90
CA LEU A 274 0.65 -33.49 17.21
C LEU A 274 1.34 -32.89 18.44
N SER A 275 0.76 -31.80 18.95
CA SER A 275 0.34 -31.75 20.36
C SER A 275 -0.86 -30.80 20.48
N ALA A 276 -2.06 -31.32 20.18
CA ALA A 276 -3.29 -30.66 20.56
C ALA A 276 -3.63 -31.03 22.01
N VAL A 277 -4.27 -30.08 22.69
CA VAL A 277 -4.90 -30.16 24.01
C VAL A 277 -3.96 -29.93 25.21
N GLU A 278 -3.73 -28.66 25.54
CA GLU A 278 -3.88 -28.14 26.91
C GLU A 278 -3.76 -26.60 26.93
N SER A 279 -4.74 -25.94 27.57
CA SER A 279 -4.79 -24.51 27.93
C SER A 279 -5.44 -23.54 26.92
N MET A 280 -6.69 -23.16 27.19
CA MET A 280 -7.36 -21.96 26.66
C MET A 280 -6.79 -20.65 27.27
N ALA A 281 -5.47 -20.52 27.36
CA ALA A 281 -4.80 -19.33 27.88
C ALA A 281 -3.52 -19.10 27.09
N GLY A 282 -3.58 -18.17 26.14
CA GLY A 282 -2.44 -17.75 25.33
C GLY A 282 -2.55 -18.21 23.88
N LEU A 283 -3.38 -17.54 23.07
CA LEU A 283 -3.15 -17.58 21.64
C LEU A 283 -1.77 -16.92 21.40
N PRO A 284 -0.83 -17.56 20.68
CA PRO A 284 0.40 -16.88 20.32
C PRO A 284 0.05 -15.62 19.54
N ASP A 285 0.70 -14.49 19.84
CA ASP A 285 0.45 -13.18 19.21
C ASP A 285 0.41 -13.25 17.67
N GLU A 286 1.12 -14.21 17.08
CA GLU A 286 1.10 -14.49 15.65
C GLU A 286 -0.27 -14.89 15.10
N LEU A 287 -1.03 -15.69 15.84
CA LEU A 287 -2.35 -16.15 15.42
C LEU A 287 -3.36 -15.01 15.51
N ILE A 288 -3.32 -14.23 16.59
CA ILE A 288 -4.17 -13.04 16.75
C ILE A 288 -3.89 -12.05 15.61
N SER A 289 -2.62 -11.75 15.36
CA SER A 289 -2.20 -10.87 14.26
C SER A 289 -2.65 -11.37 12.89
N ALA A 290 -2.55 -12.67 12.64
CA ALA A 290 -2.98 -13.27 11.39
C ALA A 290 -4.50 -13.18 11.21
N VAL A 291 -5.26 -13.38 12.30
CA VAL A 291 -6.73 -13.26 12.30
C VAL A 291 -7.14 -11.80 12.06
N GLU A 292 -6.53 -10.84 12.74
CA GLU A 292 -6.80 -9.41 12.55
C GLU A 292 -6.47 -8.97 11.11
N THR A 293 -5.30 -9.36 10.61
CA THR A 293 -4.91 -9.05 9.23
C THR A 293 -5.90 -9.66 8.25
N ARG A 294 -6.25 -10.95 8.42
CA ARG A 294 -7.24 -11.62 7.59
C ARG A 294 -8.60 -10.94 7.66
N ALA A 295 -9.04 -10.48 8.82
CA ALA A 295 -10.31 -9.76 8.97
C ALA A 295 -10.33 -8.44 8.19
N ILE A 296 -9.21 -7.70 8.17
CA ILE A 296 -9.07 -6.47 7.39
C ILE A 296 -9.16 -6.77 5.88
N TRP A 297 -8.47 -7.81 5.41
CA TRP A 297 -8.48 -8.21 3.99
C TRP A 297 -9.82 -8.81 3.55
N ALA A 298 -10.51 -9.53 4.44
CA ALA A 298 -11.80 -10.17 4.16
C ALA A 298 -12.88 -9.16 3.76
N LYS A 299 -12.80 -7.90 4.21
CA LYS A 299 -13.70 -6.81 3.77
C LYS A 299 -13.67 -6.61 2.25
N PHE A 300 -12.55 -6.94 1.61
CA PHE A 300 -12.34 -6.77 0.17
C PHE A 300 -12.43 -8.10 -0.61
N GLY A 301 -12.77 -9.21 0.06
CA GLY A 301 -12.89 -10.53 -0.56
C GLY A 301 -11.62 -11.38 -0.58
N PHE A 302 -10.61 -11.06 0.25
CA PHE A 302 -9.31 -11.75 0.32
C PHE A 302 -9.05 -12.41 1.68
#